data_AF-A0A946SQ17-F1
#
_entry.id   AF-A0A946SQ17-F1
#
_cell.length_a   1.000
_cell.length_b   1.000
_cell.length_c   1.000
_cell.angle_alpha   90.00
_cell.angle_beta   90.00
_cell.angle_gamma   90.00
#
_symmetry.space_group_name_H-M   'P 1'
#
loop_
_entity.id
_entity.type
_entity.pdbx_description
1 polymer ?
#
loop_
_entity_poly.entity_id
_entity_poly.type
_entity_poly.pdbx_seq_one_letter_code
_entity_poly.pdbx_strand_id
1 'polypeptide(L)'
;MRSGARSNSRPARAAALLVCVSVCALHCAAQSFEDVTHASGIRFVTTDGASGRHLLPEFLGRGVALIDYDQDGDLDIYFPNGRNLLDTDAIDHPNALYRNDGEWQFTDVTEPAGVGHTGYGLGCAVGDIDHDGWPDLY
;
A
#
# COMPACT_ATOMS: atom_id res chain seq x y z
N MET A 1 -35.32 -61.31 -55.54
CA MET A 1 -34.22 -61.61 -54.60
C MET A 1 -34.33 -60.70 -53.39
N ARG A 2 -34.20 -61.27 -52.18
CA ARG A 2 -34.06 -60.66 -50.83
C ARG A 2 -35.37 -60.06 -50.24
N SER A 3 -35.97 -60.54 -49.13
CA SER A 3 -35.51 -60.98 -47.78
C SER A 3 -34.69 -59.88 -47.09
N GLY A 4 -34.91 -59.44 -45.84
CA GLY A 4 -35.54 -59.99 -44.65
C GLY A 4 -35.10 -59.11 -43.46
N ALA A 5 -35.60 -59.38 -42.26
CA ALA A 5 -35.66 -58.49 -41.11
C ALA A 5 -34.39 -58.40 -40.21
N ARG A 6 -34.39 -57.36 -39.34
CA ARG A 6 -33.74 -57.17 -38.01
C ARG A 6 -32.21 -57.27 -37.89
N SER A 7 -31.61 -56.29 -37.21
CA SER A 7 -30.74 -56.52 -36.04
C SER A 7 -30.23 -55.20 -35.44
N ASN A 8 -30.27 -55.13 -34.12
CA ASN A 8 -29.87 -54.04 -33.25
C ASN A 8 -28.39 -54.23 -32.84
N SER A 9 -27.55 -53.19 -32.87
CA SER A 9 -26.39 -53.09 -31.95
C SER A 9 -25.72 -51.72 -32.06
N ARG A 10 -25.76 -50.96 -30.95
CA ARG A 10 -24.67 -50.06 -30.57
C ARG A 10 -23.65 -50.89 -29.80
N PRO A 11 -22.34 -50.68 -29.99
CA PRO A 11 -21.56 -49.88 -29.02
C PRO A 11 -20.46 -49.06 -29.75
N ALA A 12 -19.64 -48.17 -29.21
CA ALA A 12 -19.31 -47.67 -27.88
C ALA A 12 -18.58 -46.31 -28.06
N ARG A 13 -18.71 -45.46 -27.04
CA ARG A 13 -17.68 -44.62 -26.39
C ARG A 13 -16.51 -44.09 -27.24
N ALA A 14 -16.39 -42.77 -27.32
CA ALA A 14 -15.24 -41.99 -26.81
C ALA A 14 -15.28 -40.55 -27.34
N ALA A 15 -16.03 -39.67 -26.69
CA ALA A 15 -15.89 -38.23 -26.90
C ALA A 15 -16.26 -37.48 -25.61
N ALA A 16 -15.56 -37.81 -24.53
CA ALA A 16 -15.66 -37.08 -23.27
C ALA A 16 -14.27 -37.07 -22.62
N LEU A 17 -13.28 -36.55 -23.34
CA LEU A 17 -11.96 -36.29 -22.78
C LEU A 17 -11.32 -35.09 -23.49
N LEU A 18 -12.03 -33.97 -23.58
CA LEU A 18 -11.41 -32.72 -24.02
C LEU A 18 -12.00 -31.47 -23.34
N VAL A 19 -12.58 -31.62 -22.14
CA VAL A 19 -12.98 -30.48 -21.30
C VAL A 19 -12.11 -30.36 -20.04
N CYS A 20 -11.30 -31.39 -19.71
CA CYS A 20 -10.55 -31.41 -18.45
C CYS A 20 -9.14 -30.77 -18.49
N VAL A 21 -8.63 -30.35 -19.66
CA VAL A 21 -7.27 -29.78 -19.74
C VAL A 21 -7.25 -28.25 -19.66
N SER A 22 -8.37 -27.56 -19.91
CA SER A 22 -8.38 -26.09 -19.90
C SER A 22 -8.64 -25.45 -18.53
N VAL A 23 -8.97 -26.23 -17.50
CA VAL A 23 -9.23 -25.71 -16.13
C VAL A 23 -7.99 -25.81 -15.23
N CYS A 24 -6.94 -26.53 -15.64
CA CYS A 24 -5.77 -26.82 -14.80
C CYS A 24 -4.59 -25.85 -14.98
N ALA A 25 -4.77 -24.72 -15.67
CA ALA A 25 -3.74 -23.69 -15.85
C ALA A 25 -4.07 -22.37 -15.16
N LEU A 26 -5.16 -22.30 -14.40
CA LEU A 26 -5.45 -21.14 -13.58
C LEU A 26 -4.93 -21.40 -12.17
N HIS A 27 -4.22 -20.41 -11.62
CA HIS A 27 -3.75 -20.30 -10.24
C HIS A 27 -2.37 -20.88 -9.92
N CYS A 28 -1.37 -20.39 -10.63
CA CYS A 28 -0.12 -20.01 -9.98
C CYS A 28 0.34 -18.67 -10.58
N ALA A 29 -0.52 -17.65 -10.48
CA ALA A 29 -0.04 -16.29 -10.69
C ALA A 29 0.87 -16.01 -9.49
N ALA A 30 2.18 -15.97 -9.71
CA ALA A 30 3.12 -15.53 -8.69
C ALA A 30 2.65 -14.15 -8.21
N GLN A 31 2.46 -13.98 -6.91
CA GLN A 31 2.11 -12.68 -6.36
C GLN A 31 3.24 -11.71 -6.73
N SER A 32 2.98 -10.79 -7.66
CA SER A 32 3.92 -9.76 -8.08
C SER A 32 3.66 -8.48 -7.31
N PHE A 33 4.73 -7.80 -6.91
CA PHE A 33 4.67 -6.44 -6.39
C PHE A 33 5.08 -5.48 -7.50
N GLU A 34 4.39 -4.35 -7.58
CA GLU A 34 4.69 -3.26 -8.49
C GLU A 34 4.98 -2.00 -7.67
N ASP A 35 6.01 -1.26 -8.05
CA ASP A 35 6.25 0.06 -7.51
C ASP A 35 5.29 1.06 -8.16
N VAL A 36 4.32 1.52 -7.38
CA VAL A 36 3.33 2.51 -7.80
C VAL A 36 3.58 3.89 -7.17
N THR A 37 4.66 4.10 -6.42
CA THR A 37 4.89 5.33 -5.64
C THR A 37 4.79 6.59 -6.50
N HIS A 38 5.39 6.57 -7.70
CA HIS A 38 5.32 7.74 -8.57
C HIS A 38 3.91 7.92 -9.19
N ALA A 39 3.27 6.80 -9.57
CA ALA A 39 1.95 6.78 -10.19
C ALA A 39 0.86 7.27 -9.23
N SER A 40 0.98 6.91 -7.94
CA SER A 40 0.06 7.28 -6.87
C SER A 40 0.22 8.73 -6.39
N GLY A 41 1.17 9.49 -6.92
CA GLY A 41 1.40 10.89 -6.48
C GLY A 41 2.29 11.04 -5.25
N ILE A 42 2.72 9.95 -4.60
CA ILE A 42 3.63 10.01 -3.44
C ILE A 42 5.04 10.43 -3.89
N ARG A 43 5.62 11.44 -3.24
CA ARG A 43 6.99 11.93 -3.51
C ARG A 43 7.89 11.94 -2.29
N PHE A 44 7.38 11.44 -1.17
CA PHE A 44 8.07 11.46 0.12
C PHE A 44 9.37 10.66 0.10
N VAL A 45 10.40 11.21 0.75
CA VAL A 45 11.68 10.55 0.98
C VAL A 45 12.00 10.60 2.46
N THR A 46 12.12 9.41 3.05
CA THR A 46 12.59 9.24 4.43
C THR A 46 14.09 9.56 4.51
N THR A 47 14.49 10.36 5.50
CA THR A 47 15.89 10.50 5.92
C THR A 47 16.06 10.06 7.36
N ASP A 48 17.17 9.45 7.74
CA ASP A 48 17.54 9.24 9.15
C ASP A 48 18.14 10.51 9.80
N GLY A 49 18.44 11.53 8.99
CA GLY A 49 19.13 12.74 9.45
C GLY A 49 20.60 12.50 9.81
N ALA A 50 21.23 11.48 9.22
CA ALA A 50 22.58 11.03 9.58
C ALA A 50 23.60 12.18 9.67
N SER A 51 24.23 12.27 10.84
CA SER A 51 25.33 13.22 11.12
C SER A 51 26.71 12.66 10.76
N GLY A 52 26.80 11.37 10.39
CA GLY A 52 28.06 10.64 10.24
C GLY A 52 28.69 10.23 11.58
N ARG A 53 28.05 10.56 12.71
CA ARG A 53 28.51 10.18 14.05
C ARG A 53 27.89 8.88 14.56
N HIS A 54 27.05 8.24 13.75
CA HIS A 54 26.44 6.93 14.02
C HIS A 54 25.70 6.91 15.36
N LEU A 55 24.82 7.89 15.53
CA LEU A 55 24.00 7.98 16.74
C LEU A 55 22.99 6.83 16.75
N LEU A 56 22.68 6.31 17.95
CA LEU A 56 21.74 5.19 18.08
C LEU A 56 20.39 5.41 17.35
N PRO A 57 19.77 6.61 17.36
CA PRO A 57 18.52 6.82 16.64
C PRO A 57 18.64 6.76 15.11
N GLU A 58 19.82 6.99 14.53
CA GLU A 58 20.04 7.03 13.07
C GLU A 58 19.87 5.63 12.43
N PHE A 59 20.04 4.56 13.20
CA PHE A 59 19.87 3.18 12.70
C PHE A 59 18.43 2.67 12.71
N LEU A 60 17.50 3.46 13.25
CA LEU A 60 16.12 3.04 13.43
C LEU A 60 15.30 3.41 12.19
N GLY A 61 14.58 2.43 11.65
CA GLY A 61 13.57 2.68 10.62
C GLY A 61 12.45 3.55 11.16
N ARG A 62 11.85 4.36 10.28
CA ARG A 62 10.70 5.20 10.63
C ARG A 62 9.39 4.47 10.36
N GLY A 63 8.38 4.79 11.17
CA GLY A 63 7.03 4.29 11.02
C GLY A 63 6.21 5.05 9.97
N VAL A 64 4.94 4.70 9.90
CA VAL A 64 3.90 5.34 9.09
C VAL A 64 2.58 5.19 9.85
N ALA A 65 1.64 6.12 9.65
CA ALA A 65 0.26 5.97 10.09
C ALA A 65 -0.68 5.96 8.88
N LEU A 66 -1.68 5.09 8.94
CA LEU A 66 -2.84 5.11 8.05
C LEU A 66 -4.00 5.70 8.83
N ILE A 67 -4.56 6.80 8.35
CA ILE A 67 -5.59 7.60 9.05
C ILE A 67 -6.62 8.09 8.06
N ASP A 68 -7.88 8.20 8.46
CA ASP A 68 -8.91 8.91 7.69
C ASP A 68 -9.01 10.33 8.29
N TYR A 69 -8.14 11.25 7.87
CA TYR A 69 -7.96 12.53 8.57
C TYR A 69 -9.09 13.52 8.27
N ASP A 70 -9.73 13.42 7.11
CA ASP A 70 -10.83 14.29 6.71
C ASP A 70 -12.22 13.64 6.74
N GLN A 71 -12.30 12.37 7.19
CA GLN A 71 -13.54 11.60 7.36
C GLN A 71 -14.29 11.32 6.06
N ASP A 72 -13.57 11.21 4.96
CA ASP A 72 -14.15 10.88 3.66
C ASP A 72 -14.28 9.36 3.43
N GLY A 73 -13.69 8.56 4.33
CA GLY A 73 -13.76 7.10 4.34
C GLY A 73 -12.63 6.41 3.58
N ASP A 74 -11.74 7.17 2.95
CA ASP A 74 -10.50 6.68 2.37
C ASP A 74 -9.34 6.85 3.37
N LEU A 75 -8.41 5.87 3.40
CA LEU A 75 -7.25 5.97 4.28
C LEU A 75 -6.15 6.82 3.63
N ASP A 76 -5.76 7.86 4.36
CA ASP A 76 -4.63 8.74 4.13
C ASP A 76 -3.34 8.19 4.76
N ILE A 77 -2.22 8.80 4.40
CA ILE A 77 -0.89 8.34 4.84
C ILE A 77 -0.11 9.47 5.48
N TYR A 78 0.31 9.27 6.72
CA TYR A 78 1.23 10.16 7.41
C TYR A 78 2.61 9.53 7.58
N PHE A 79 3.64 10.29 7.23
CA PHE A 79 5.04 9.91 7.36
C PHE A 79 5.77 10.80 8.36
N PRO A 80 6.24 10.26 9.51
CA PRO A 80 7.26 10.92 10.30
C PRO A 80 8.59 10.89 9.56
N ASN A 81 9.31 12.00 9.60
CA ASN A 81 10.65 12.13 9.07
C ASN A 81 11.63 12.41 10.21
N GLY A 82 12.88 12.73 9.88
CA GLY A 82 13.74 13.27 10.91
C GLY A 82 14.80 14.19 10.38
N ARG A 83 15.68 14.52 11.32
CA ARG A 83 16.56 15.67 11.19
C ARG A 83 17.93 15.29 11.67
N ASN A 84 18.91 16.11 11.31
CA ASN A 84 20.19 16.06 12.00
C ASN A 84 20.00 16.44 13.48
N LEU A 85 20.44 15.56 14.38
CA LEU A 85 20.30 15.74 15.83
C LEU A 85 21.37 16.66 16.44
N LEU A 86 22.45 16.94 15.71
CA LEU A 86 23.62 17.67 16.21
C LEU A 86 23.86 18.98 15.46
N ASP A 87 23.38 19.08 14.23
CA ASP A 87 23.48 20.26 13.39
C ASP A 87 22.10 20.89 13.21
N THR A 88 21.91 22.08 13.79
CA THR A 88 20.66 22.83 13.66
C THR A 88 20.55 23.57 12.34
N ASP A 89 21.65 23.71 11.60
CA ASP A 89 21.70 24.43 10.31
C ASP A 89 21.55 23.47 9.12
N ALA A 90 21.49 22.17 9.38
CA ALA A 90 21.21 21.16 8.37
C ALA A 90 19.84 21.38 7.72
N ILE A 91 19.69 20.85 6.50
CA ILE A 91 18.42 20.90 5.77
C ILE A 91 17.35 20.19 6.60
N ASP A 92 16.24 20.91 6.85
CA ASP A 92 15.08 20.35 7.51
C ASP A 92 14.33 19.40 6.56
N HIS A 93 13.88 18.28 7.12
CA HIS A 93 13.03 17.33 6.42
C HIS A 93 11.72 17.22 7.20
N PRO A 94 10.65 17.85 6.72
CA PRO A 94 9.38 17.81 7.41
C PRO A 94 8.76 16.42 7.35
N ASN A 95 7.93 16.12 8.35
CA ASN A 95 6.91 15.08 8.24
C ASN A 95 5.98 15.40 7.06
N ALA A 96 5.26 14.39 6.55
CA ALA A 96 4.35 14.58 5.43
C ALA A 96 3.01 13.88 5.64
N LEU A 97 1.92 14.53 5.22
CA LEU A 97 0.58 13.96 5.16
C LEU A 97 0.10 13.95 3.71
N TYR A 98 -0.31 12.78 3.25
CA TYR A 98 -0.84 12.54 1.91
C TYR A 98 -2.30 12.17 2.03
N ARG A 99 -3.19 13.05 1.55
CA ARG A 99 -4.62 12.75 1.41
C ARG A 99 -4.82 11.77 0.27
N ASN A 100 -5.61 10.73 0.48
CA ASN A 100 -6.09 9.85 -0.58
C ASN A 100 -7.29 10.51 -1.27
N ASP A 101 -7.14 10.94 -2.52
CA ASP A 101 -8.22 11.51 -3.33
C ASP A 101 -9.08 10.41 -4.02
N GLY A 102 -8.95 9.17 -3.56
CA GLY A 102 -9.55 7.98 -4.16
C GLY A 102 -8.65 7.31 -5.21
N GLU A 103 -8.99 6.07 -5.56
CA GLU A 103 -8.26 5.25 -6.55
C GLU A 103 -6.74 5.13 -6.30
N TRP A 104 -6.30 5.26 -5.04
CA TRP A 104 -4.89 5.28 -4.63
C TRP A 104 -4.09 6.46 -5.20
N GLN A 105 -4.76 7.58 -5.50
CA GLN A 105 -4.13 8.83 -5.88
C GLN A 105 -3.99 9.72 -4.65
N PHE A 106 -2.80 10.24 -4.42
CA PHE A 106 -2.48 10.97 -3.21
C PHE A 106 -2.03 12.41 -3.50
N THR A 107 -2.57 13.35 -2.74
CA THR A 107 -2.15 14.76 -2.72
C THR A 107 -1.44 15.08 -1.41
N ASP A 108 -0.27 15.71 -1.50
CA ASP A 108 0.43 16.23 -0.32
C ASP A 108 -0.36 17.42 0.27
N VAL A 109 -0.88 17.23 1.47
CA VAL A 109 -1.66 18.22 2.24
C VAL A 109 -0.95 18.63 3.53
N THR A 110 0.37 18.41 3.61
CA THR A 110 1.19 18.65 4.80
C THR A 110 1.08 20.09 5.32
N GLU A 111 1.20 21.07 4.43
CA GLU A 111 1.12 22.49 4.78
C GLU A 111 -0.29 22.89 5.27
N PRO A 112 -1.39 22.66 4.52
CA PRO A 112 -2.72 23.05 4.98
C PRO A 112 -3.17 22.30 6.23
N ALA A 113 -2.71 21.07 6.46
CA ALA A 113 -2.99 20.31 7.68
C ALA A 113 -2.11 20.74 8.88
N GLY A 114 -1.04 21.51 8.67
CA GLY A 114 -0.17 22.01 9.74
C GLY A 114 0.71 20.94 10.42
N VAL A 115 0.90 19.78 9.78
CA VAL A 115 1.60 18.61 10.36
C VAL A 115 3.05 18.46 9.89
N GLY A 116 3.58 19.43 9.13
CA GLY A 116 4.95 19.44 8.58
C GLY A 116 6.06 19.71 9.58
N HIS A 117 5.99 19.17 10.80
CA HIS A 117 7.01 19.38 11.83
C HIS A 117 8.36 18.77 11.42
N THR A 118 9.48 19.46 11.73
CA THR A 118 10.85 19.08 11.31
C THR A 118 11.67 18.45 12.44
N GLY A 119 10.97 17.90 13.44
CA GLY A 119 11.55 17.18 14.58
C GLY A 119 12.07 15.80 14.18
N TYR A 120 12.68 15.09 15.14
CA TYR A 120 13.13 13.72 14.93
C TYR A 120 12.02 12.71 15.24
N GLY A 121 11.23 12.30 14.24
CA GLY A 121 10.09 11.39 14.41
C GLY A 121 10.42 9.94 14.03
N LEU A 122 10.33 8.99 14.96
CA LEU A 122 10.59 7.56 14.69
C LEU A 122 9.33 6.76 14.38
N GLY A 123 8.19 7.20 14.90
CA GLY A 123 6.90 6.58 14.71
C GLY A 123 5.82 7.61 14.98
N CYS A 124 4.59 7.17 14.84
CA CYS A 124 3.42 7.99 15.08
C CYS A 124 2.32 7.12 15.68
N ALA A 125 1.46 7.74 16.47
CA ALA A 125 0.26 7.16 17.03
C ALA A 125 -0.96 8.02 16.66
N VAL A 126 -2.10 7.35 16.52
CA VAL A 126 -3.34 7.98 16.08
C VAL A 126 -4.47 7.54 16.98
N GLY A 127 -5.32 8.49 17.36
CA GLY A 127 -6.57 8.23 18.06
C GLY A 127 -7.31 9.52 18.34
N ASP A 128 -8.59 9.43 18.64
CA ASP A 128 -9.41 10.56 19.12
C ASP A 128 -9.22 10.66 20.64
N ILE A 129 -8.27 11.49 21.09
CA ILE A 129 -7.89 11.61 22.50
C ILE A 129 -8.76 12.64 23.23
N ASP A 130 -9.14 13.71 22.55
CA ASP A 130 -9.93 14.78 23.15
C ASP A 130 -11.45 14.62 22.98
N HIS A 131 -11.88 13.56 22.28
CA HIS A 131 -13.26 13.20 21.99
C HIS A 131 -14.00 14.26 21.16
N ASP A 132 -13.30 15.00 20.30
CA ASP A 132 -13.93 15.92 19.34
C ASP A 132 -14.46 15.21 18.09
N GLY A 133 -14.14 13.92 17.95
CA GLY A 133 -14.56 13.05 16.86
C GLY A 133 -13.60 13.07 15.67
N TRP A 134 -12.49 13.81 15.71
CA TRP A 134 -11.44 13.81 14.70
C TRP A 134 -10.23 13.00 15.19
N PRO A 135 -9.44 12.40 14.27
CA PRO A 135 -8.24 11.69 14.67
C PRO A 135 -7.11 12.66 15.04
N ASP A 136 -6.57 12.51 16.26
CA ASP A 136 -5.36 13.19 16.67
C ASP A 136 -4.11 12.42 16.26
N LEU A 137 -3.01 13.14 16.01
CA LEU A 137 -1.73 12.60 15.58
C LEU A 137 -0.61 12.95 16.57
N TYR A 138 0.15 11.95 17.01
CA TYR A 138 1.24 12.07 17.99
C TYR A 138 2.53 11.39 17.54
#